data_AF-A0A6I4NV31-F1
#
_entry.id   AF-A0A6I4NV31-F1
#
_cell.length_a   1.000
_cell.length_b   1.000
_cell.length_c   1.000
_cell.angle_alpha   90.00
_cell.angle_beta   90.00
_cell.angle_gamma   90.00
#
_symmetry.space_group_name_H-M   'P 1'
#
loop_
_entity.id
_entity.type
_entity.pdbx_description
1 polymer ?
#
loop_
_entity_poly.entity_id
_entity_poly.type
_entity_poly.pdbx_seq_one_letter_code
_entity_poly.pdbx_strand_id
1 'polypeptide(L)'
;MRTFYTLLFVMIGFLTISSKKYTKAEALSSVVLERVNFHVNDLKTMINSESKYNKKIAFLVDMRIPSAKNRFFVYDLETNKILDQGLVAHGSGSETGVKGELRFSNTPNSKCTSLGKYSIGKNYKGMFGKAYRLNGLEETNNKAFERAIVLHHYSAVPYEEQDYYISNSQGCPMVNEQFFKRIEKIIDASKTNIILEIYY
;
A
#
# COMPACT_ATOMS: atom_id res chain seq x y z
N MET A 1 -41.74 61.54 28.76
CA MET A 1 -42.25 60.22 28.34
C MET A 1 -41.08 59.26 28.23
N ARG A 2 -41.18 58.12 28.93
CA ARG A 2 -40.19 57.03 28.99
C ARG A 2 -40.27 56.20 27.72
N THR A 3 -39.13 55.86 27.10
CA THR A 3 -38.92 54.64 26.30
C THR A 3 -37.41 54.36 26.25
N PHE A 4 -36.90 53.52 27.14
CA PHE A 4 -36.54 52.11 26.91
C PHE A 4 -35.27 51.93 26.04
N TYR A 5 -34.12 51.87 26.71
CA TYR A 5 -32.88 51.28 26.20
C TYR A 5 -32.99 49.75 26.33
N THR A 6 -33.09 49.04 25.22
CA THR A 6 -32.95 47.59 25.20
C THR A 6 -31.47 47.26 24.97
N LEU A 7 -30.77 46.89 26.05
CA LEU A 7 -29.45 46.27 25.97
C LEU A 7 -29.61 44.90 25.30
N LEU A 8 -29.13 44.74 24.06
CA LEU A 8 -29.02 43.44 23.42
C LEU A 8 -27.75 42.76 23.91
N PHE A 9 -27.88 41.89 24.92
CA PHE A 9 -26.84 40.98 25.36
C PHE A 9 -26.61 39.92 24.26
N VAL A 10 -25.64 40.12 23.38
CA VAL A 10 -25.19 39.09 22.44
C VAL A 10 -24.29 38.13 23.21
N MET A 11 -24.88 37.02 23.67
CA MET A 11 -24.18 35.90 24.28
C MET A 11 -23.18 35.32 23.28
N ILE A 12 -21.92 35.35 23.70
CA ILE A 12 -20.76 34.79 23.01
C ILE A 12 -20.94 33.27 22.92
N GLY A 13 -21.35 32.78 21.74
CA GLY A 13 -21.26 31.38 21.40
C GLY A 13 -19.87 31.08 20.82
N PHE A 14 -18.87 30.82 21.67
CA PHE A 14 -17.67 30.11 21.22
C PHE A 14 -18.10 28.70 20.80
N LEU A 15 -18.38 28.53 19.52
CA LEU A 15 -18.42 27.22 18.87
C LEU A 15 -17.03 26.63 19.00
N THR A 16 -16.81 25.85 20.06
CA THR A 16 -15.70 24.92 20.14
C THR A 16 -15.89 23.93 19.00
N ILE A 17 -15.26 24.21 17.85
CA ILE A 17 -14.96 23.20 16.86
C ILE A 17 -14.12 22.17 17.60
N SER A 18 -14.78 21.11 18.03
CA SER A 18 -14.13 19.91 18.56
C SER A 18 -13.22 19.41 17.45
N SER A 19 -11.95 19.80 17.51
CA SER A 19 -10.90 19.18 16.73
C SER A 19 -10.94 17.71 17.11
N LYS A 20 -11.52 16.87 16.24
CA LYS A 20 -11.38 15.42 16.33
C LYS A 20 -9.88 15.18 16.43
N LYS A 21 -9.41 14.87 17.64
CA LYS A 21 -8.07 14.34 17.88
C LYS A 21 -8.00 13.06 17.04
N TYR A 22 -7.33 13.15 15.90
CA TYR A 22 -6.88 11.99 15.16
C TYR A 22 -6.03 11.17 16.13
N THR A 23 -6.59 10.07 16.60
CA THR A 23 -5.87 9.11 17.43
C THR A 23 -4.76 8.51 16.59
N LYS A 24 -3.54 8.81 17.01
CA LYS A 24 -2.26 8.19 16.66
C LYS A 24 -2.48 6.75 16.15
N ALA A 25 -2.13 6.51 14.89
CA ALA A 25 -1.99 5.16 14.34
C ALA A 25 -1.26 4.29 15.39
N GLU A 26 -1.81 3.11 15.68
CA GLU A 26 -1.15 2.14 16.55
C GLU A 26 0.30 1.99 16.09
N ALA A 27 1.24 2.22 17.00
CA ALA A 27 2.65 2.14 16.66
C ALA A 27 2.90 0.74 16.08
N LEU A 28 3.44 0.69 14.86
CA LEU A 28 3.79 -0.55 14.18
C LEU A 28 4.58 -1.43 15.15
N SER A 29 4.18 -2.69 15.30
CA SER A 29 4.82 -3.56 16.29
C SER A 29 6.32 -3.72 15.97
N SER A 30 7.13 -3.88 17.02
CA SER A 30 8.58 -4.06 16.87
C SER A 30 8.93 -5.19 15.90
N VAL A 31 8.15 -6.26 15.92
CA VAL A 31 8.29 -7.43 15.04
C VAL A 31 8.06 -7.08 13.57
N VAL A 32 7.04 -6.25 13.28
CA VAL A 32 6.80 -5.81 11.89
C VAL A 32 7.92 -4.89 11.43
N LEU A 33 8.37 -3.96 12.28
CA LEU A 33 9.47 -3.06 11.94
C LEU A 33 10.78 -3.81 11.69
N GLU A 34 11.06 -4.87 12.46
CA GLU A 34 12.21 -5.74 12.25
C GLU A 34 12.16 -6.42 10.88
N ARG A 35 11.01 -6.98 10.48
CA ARG A 35 10.82 -7.55 9.14
C ARG A 35 11.01 -6.52 8.03
N VAL A 36 10.37 -5.34 8.16
CA VAL A 36 10.53 -4.25 7.17
C VAL A 36 12.00 -3.87 7.03
N ASN A 37 12.73 -3.70 8.14
CA ASN A 37 14.14 -3.32 8.10
C ASN A 37 15.03 -4.41 7.50
N PHE A 38 14.72 -5.69 7.75
CA PHE A 38 15.41 -6.81 7.12
C PHE A 38 15.29 -6.75 5.59
N HIS A 39 14.07 -6.61 5.06
CA HIS A 39 13.83 -6.51 3.62
C HIS A 39 14.41 -5.24 2.99
N VAL A 40 14.33 -4.10 3.69
CA VAL A 40 14.94 -2.84 3.24
C VAL A 40 16.45 -2.96 3.07
N ASN A 41 17.14 -3.64 3.98
CA ASN A 41 18.60 -3.81 3.89
C ASN A 41 19.00 -4.66 2.67
N ASP A 42 18.25 -5.73 2.38
CA ASP A 42 18.44 -6.54 1.18
C ASP A 42 18.19 -5.71 -0.09
N LEU A 43 17.07 -4.96 -0.14
CA LEU A 43 16.72 -4.07 -1.25
C LEU A 43 17.79 -3.02 -1.53
N LYS A 44 18.36 -2.39 -0.50
CA LYS A 44 19.42 -1.39 -0.70
C LYS A 44 20.63 -1.95 -1.43
N THR A 45 21.00 -3.19 -1.14
CA THR A 45 22.14 -3.85 -1.81
C THR A 45 21.86 -4.00 -3.30
N MET A 46 20.66 -4.49 -3.64
CA MET A 46 20.22 -4.70 -5.02
C MET A 46 19.99 -3.39 -5.79
N ILE A 47 19.42 -2.36 -5.16
CA ILE A 47 19.20 -1.05 -5.79
C ILE A 47 20.51 -0.31 -6.03
N ASN A 48 21.50 -0.45 -5.15
CA ASN A 48 22.78 0.22 -5.30
C ASN A 48 23.66 -0.38 -6.41
N SER A 49 23.46 -1.64 -6.77
CA SER A 49 24.18 -2.29 -7.87
C SER A 49 23.64 -1.93 -9.26
N GLU A 50 22.42 -1.40 -9.37
CA GLU A 50 21.77 -1.10 -10.64
C GLU A 50 21.23 0.34 -10.71
N SER A 51 21.77 1.17 -11.62
CA SER A 51 21.40 2.59 -11.74
C SER A 51 19.96 2.84 -12.22
N LYS A 52 19.29 1.84 -12.77
CA LYS A 52 17.92 1.95 -13.30
C LYS A 52 16.83 1.98 -12.23
N TYR A 53 17.17 1.68 -10.97
CA TYR A 53 16.22 1.67 -9.86
C TYR A 53 16.28 2.94 -9.01
N ASN A 54 15.15 3.25 -8.36
CA ASN A 54 15.02 4.41 -7.49
C ASN A 54 15.75 4.18 -6.16
N LYS A 55 16.78 4.99 -5.89
CA LYS A 55 17.62 4.88 -4.68
C LYS A 55 16.99 5.47 -3.42
N LYS A 56 15.90 6.23 -3.58
CA LYS A 56 15.23 6.93 -2.48
C LYS A 56 13.98 6.24 -2.01
N ILE A 57 13.16 5.73 -2.92
CA ILE A 57 11.85 5.15 -2.60
C ILE A 57 11.78 3.68 -3.03
N ALA A 58 11.32 2.83 -2.12
CA ALA A 58 10.86 1.48 -2.40
C ALA A 58 9.47 1.26 -1.80
N PHE A 59 8.73 0.31 -2.36
CA PHE A 59 7.46 -0.15 -1.81
C PHE A 59 7.63 -1.55 -1.24
N LEU A 60 7.04 -1.79 -0.06
CA LEU A 60 7.12 -3.05 0.66
C LEU A 60 5.72 -3.55 0.97
N VAL A 61 5.48 -4.84 0.77
CA VAL A 61 4.22 -5.49 1.12
C VAL A 61 4.47 -6.71 2.00
N ASP A 62 4.07 -6.60 3.26
CA ASP A 62 4.17 -7.68 4.25
C ASP A 62 2.89 -8.53 4.26
N MET A 63 2.96 -9.71 3.65
CA MET A 63 1.81 -10.60 3.55
C MET A 63 1.50 -11.36 4.86
N ARG A 64 2.36 -11.31 5.89
CA ARG A 64 2.02 -11.84 7.23
C ARG A 64 1.03 -10.95 7.95
N ILE A 65 0.97 -9.67 7.58
CA ILE A 65 -0.05 -8.76 8.09
C ILE A 65 -1.39 -9.08 7.39
N PRO A 66 -2.49 -9.22 8.14
CA PRO A 66 -3.82 -9.46 7.56
C PRO A 66 -4.19 -8.44 6.48
N SER A 67 -4.88 -8.87 5.43
CA SER A 67 -5.26 -7.99 4.31
C SER A 67 -6.13 -6.80 4.72
N ALA A 68 -6.81 -6.91 5.85
CA ALA A 68 -7.64 -5.87 6.46
C ALA A 68 -6.85 -4.79 7.22
N LYS A 69 -5.53 -4.96 7.37
CA LYS A 69 -4.62 -4.05 8.10
C LYS A 69 -3.57 -3.47 7.16
N ASN A 70 -3.03 -2.31 7.53
CA ASN A 70 -2.02 -1.62 6.73
C ASN A 70 -0.78 -2.51 6.56
N ARG A 71 -0.53 -2.91 5.31
CA ARG A 71 0.54 -3.86 4.99
C ARG A 71 1.29 -3.55 3.70
N PHE A 72 0.89 -2.49 3.00
CA PHE A 72 1.68 -1.85 1.97
C PHE A 72 2.37 -0.64 2.62
N PHE A 73 3.68 -0.52 2.47
CA PHE A 73 4.47 0.59 2.99
C PHE A 73 5.20 1.30 1.86
N VAL A 74 5.08 2.63 1.81
CA VAL A 74 5.95 3.50 1.02
C VAL A 74 7.14 3.84 1.89
N TYR A 75 8.35 3.45 1.49
CA TYR A 75 9.53 3.55 2.33
C TYR A 75 10.59 4.47 1.71
N ASP A 76 11.13 5.35 2.54
CA ASP A 76 12.27 6.20 2.24
C ASP A 76 13.57 5.48 2.65
N LEU A 77 14.33 5.05 1.65
CA LEU A 77 15.58 4.30 1.79
C LEU A 77 16.73 5.17 2.31
N GLU A 78 16.68 6.49 2.15
CA GLU A 78 17.72 7.40 2.62
C GLU A 78 17.57 7.65 4.13
N THR A 79 16.34 7.88 4.58
CA THR A 79 16.02 8.24 5.96
C THR A 79 15.56 7.07 6.82
N ASN A 80 15.39 5.89 6.24
CA ASN A 80 14.88 4.67 6.90
C ASN A 80 13.52 4.87 7.55
N LYS A 81 12.57 5.45 6.81
CA LYS A 81 11.24 5.79 7.33
C LYS A 81 10.13 5.29 6.42
N ILE A 82 9.07 4.79 7.04
CA ILE A 82 7.78 4.61 6.36
C ILE A 82 7.15 6.00 6.19
N LEU A 83 6.87 6.38 4.95
CA LEU A 83 6.28 7.67 4.58
C LEU A 83 4.75 7.61 4.48
N ASP A 84 4.22 6.47 4.05
CA ASP A 84 2.80 6.23 3.82
C ASP A 84 2.52 4.74 3.93
N GLN A 85 1.26 4.39 4.16
CA GLN A 85 0.82 3.01 4.27
C GLN A 85 -0.62 2.81 3.78
N GLY A 86 -0.97 1.58 3.44
CA GLY A 86 -2.31 1.24 2.99
C GLY A 86 -2.64 -0.24 3.01
N LEU A 87 -3.92 -0.54 2.81
CA LEU A 87 -4.39 -1.89 2.56
C LEU A 87 -4.01 -2.36 1.16
N VAL A 88 -3.70 -3.65 1.05
CA VAL A 88 -3.50 -4.32 -0.24
C VAL A 88 -4.12 -5.71 -0.19
N ALA A 89 -5.03 -5.97 -1.12
CA ALA A 89 -5.58 -7.30 -1.35
C ALA A 89 -4.58 -8.20 -2.07
N HIS A 90 -4.60 -9.48 -1.71
CA HIS A 90 -3.82 -10.53 -2.37
C HIS A 90 -4.72 -11.36 -3.30
N GLY A 91 -4.11 -12.22 -4.11
CA GLY A 91 -4.83 -13.09 -5.06
C GLY A 91 -5.65 -14.18 -4.36
N SER A 92 -6.86 -14.45 -4.84
CA SER A 92 -7.77 -15.44 -4.25
C SER A 92 -7.17 -16.86 -4.19
N GLY A 93 -6.23 -17.18 -5.07
CA GLY A 93 -5.52 -18.45 -5.03
C GLY A 93 -4.60 -18.61 -3.81
N SER A 94 -4.24 -17.51 -3.15
CA SER A 94 -3.39 -17.50 -1.96
C SER A 94 -4.12 -17.92 -0.68
N GLU A 95 -5.45 -17.89 -0.67
CA GLU A 95 -6.24 -18.34 0.48
C GLU A 95 -6.10 -19.86 0.66
N THR A 96 -5.70 -20.29 1.85
CA THR A 96 -5.55 -21.72 2.21
C THR A 96 -6.82 -22.30 2.82
N GLY A 97 -7.75 -21.43 3.26
CA GLY A 97 -8.88 -21.80 4.10
C GLY A 97 -8.56 -21.79 5.60
N VAL A 98 -7.28 -21.62 5.98
CA VAL A 98 -6.84 -21.46 7.36
C VAL A 98 -6.64 -19.98 7.65
N LYS A 99 -7.26 -19.50 8.73
CA LYS A 99 -7.27 -18.09 9.10
C LYS A 99 -5.83 -17.60 9.33
N GLY A 100 -5.39 -16.65 8.49
CA GLY A 100 -4.09 -16.01 8.62
C GLY A 100 -2.93 -16.74 7.93
N GLU A 101 -3.20 -17.86 7.25
CA GLU A 101 -2.19 -18.55 6.45
C GLU A 101 -2.40 -18.28 4.96
N LEU A 102 -1.33 -17.89 4.28
CA LEU A 102 -1.33 -17.67 2.84
C LEU A 102 -0.37 -18.64 2.15
N ARG A 103 -0.74 -19.06 0.94
CA ARG A 103 0.17 -19.70 -0.01
C ARG A 103 0.48 -18.77 -1.17
N PHE A 104 1.60 -18.99 -1.83
CA PHE A 104 2.05 -18.16 -2.95
C PHE A 104 2.42 -19.04 -4.13
N SER A 105 2.26 -18.51 -5.34
CA SER A 105 2.60 -19.26 -6.55
C SER A 105 2.90 -18.33 -7.71
N ASN A 106 3.91 -18.71 -8.48
CA ASN A 106 4.26 -18.11 -9.76
C ASN A 106 3.63 -18.84 -10.95
N THR A 107 2.82 -19.87 -10.71
CA THR A 107 2.23 -20.68 -11.79
C THR A 107 1.10 -19.91 -12.49
N PRO A 108 1.07 -19.87 -13.83
CA PRO A 108 -0.06 -19.32 -14.59
C PRO A 108 -1.40 -19.89 -14.13
N ASN A 109 -2.45 -19.06 -14.13
CA ASN A 109 -3.81 -19.42 -13.70
C ASN A 109 -3.97 -19.87 -12.23
N SER A 110 -2.92 -19.87 -11.41
CA SER A 110 -3.03 -20.20 -9.97
C SER A 110 -3.88 -19.21 -9.17
N LYS A 111 -4.05 -17.99 -9.69
CA LYS A 111 -4.67 -16.84 -9.00
C LYS A 111 -3.97 -16.45 -7.68
N CYS A 112 -2.81 -17.01 -7.38
CA CYS A 112 -2.04 -16.67 -6.19
C CYS A 112 -1.27 -15.36 -6.41
N THR A 113 -1.01 -14.65 -5.32
CA THR A 113 0.10 -13.69 -5.33
C THR A 113 1.43 -14.44 -5.48
N SER A 114 2.37 -13.82 -6.20
CA SER A 114 3.78 -14.24 -6.24
C SER A 114 4.58 -13.41 -5.23
N LEU A 115 5.53 -14.04 -4.55
CA LEU A 115 6.47 -13.33 -3.68
C LEU A 115 7.70 -12.87 -4.47
N GLY A 116 8.35 -11.84 -3.95
CA GLY A 116 9.63 -11.35 -4.41
C GLY A 116 9.62 -9.89 -4.84
N LYS A 117 10.74 -9.47 -5.44
CA LYS A 117 11.00 -8.12 -5.92
C LYS A 117 10.46 -7.93 -7.33
N TYR A 118 9.74 -6.83 -7.52
CA TYR A 118 9.17 -6.40 -8.79
C TYR A 118 9.71 -5.04 -9.17
N SER A 119 10.11 -4.88 -10.44
CA SER A 119 10.27 -3.56 -11.02
C SER A 119 8.90 -3.04 -11.46
N ILE A 120 8.45 -1.91 -10.89
CA ILE A 120 7.24 -1.23 -11.38
C ILE A 120 7.56 -0.62 -12.75
N GLY A 121 6.82 -1.06 -13.77
CA GLY A 121 7.04 -0.70 -15.16
C GLY A 121 6.02 0.32 -15.68
N LYS A 122 5.84 0.33 -17.00
CA LYS A 122 4.91 1.23 -17.69
C LYS A 122 3.47 1.02 -17.22
N ASN A 123 2.73 2.12 -17.14
CA ASN A 123 1.30 2.08 -16.91
C ASN A 123 0.49 1.87 -18.19
N TYR A 124 -0.75 1.45 -18.03
CA TYR A 124 -1.79 1.45 -19.06
C TYR A 124 -3.17 1.60 -18.40
N LYS A 125 -4.19 1.86 -19.22
CA LYS A 125 -5.59 1.86 -18.75
C LYS A 125 -6.19 0.46 -18.88
N GLY A 126 -6.40 -0.21 -17.76
CA GLY A 126 -7.08 -1.49 -17.66
C GLY A 126 -8.57 -1.34 -17.30
N MET A 127 -9.22 -2.47 -17.03
CA MET A 127 -10.65 -2.54 -16.68
C MET A 127 -11.00 -1.71 -15.43
N PHE A 128 -10.09 -1.62 -14.46
CA PHE A 128 -10.29 -0.89 -13.20
C PHE A 128 -9.69 0.51 -13.20
N GLY A 129 -9.24 1.03 -14.36
CA GLY A 129 -8.54 2.30 -14.45
C GLY A 129 -7.04 2.11 -14.69
N LYS A 130 -6.23 3.08 -14.27
CA LYS A 130 -4.78 3.04 -14.48
C LYS A 130 -4.16 1.90 -13.68
N ALA A 131 -3.24 1.17 -14.30
CA ALA A 131 -2.52 0.06 -13.68
C ALA A 131 -1.06 0.07 -14.14
N TYR A 132 -0.15 -0.34 -13.26
CA TYR A 132 1.29 -0.45 -13.57
C TYR A 132 1.68 -1.91 -13.77
N ARG A 133 2.33 -2.22 -14.89
CA ARG A 133 2.86 -3.57 -15.12
C ARG A 133 3.97 -3.89 -14.13
N LEU A 134 3.94 -5.09 -13.57
CA LEU A 134 4.97 -5.58 -12.67
C LEU A 134 5.85 -6.59 -13.37
N ASN A 135 7.16 -6.31 -13.45
CA ASN A 135 8.16 -7.24 -13.95
C ASN A 135 8.82 -7.92 -12.76
N GLY A 136 8.67 -9.24 -12.64
CA GLY A 136 9.34 -10.02 -11.58
C GLY A 136 10.84 -10.09 -11.81
N LEU A 137 11.61 -10.00 -10.73
CA LEU A 137 13.08 -9.98 -10.73
C LEU A 137 13.69 -11.23 -10.09
N GLU A 138 12.85 -12.15 -9.59
CA GLU A 138 13.26 -13.36 -8.87
C GLU A 138 12.49 -14.58 -9.40
N GLU A 139 13.01 -15.80 -9.20
CA GLU A 139 12.35 -17.03 -9.70
C GLU A 139 10.92 -17.20 -9.19
N THR A 140 10.64 -16.70 -7.98
CA THR A 140 9.33 -16.72 -7.33
C THR A 140 8.30 -15.80 -7.98
N ASN A 141 8.72 -14.89 -8.87
CA ASN A 141 7.84 -13.97 -9.57
C ASN A 141 8.18 -13.71 -11.05
N ASN A 142 9.16 -14.43 -11.63
CA ASN A 142 9.61 -14.22 -13.01
C ASN A 142 8.52 -14.41 -14.09
N LYS A 143 7.36 -15.02 -13.78
CA LYS A 143 6.22 -15.17 -14.70
C LYS A 143 5.20 -14.04 -14.54
N ALA A 144 5.47 -13.02 -13.73
CA ALA A 144 4.54 -11.91 -13.47
C ALA A 144 4.06 -11.23 -14.75
N PHE A 145 4.95 -11.01 -15.72
CA PHE A 145 4.59 -10.39 -17.00
C PHE A 145 3.65 -11.28 -17.84
N GLU A 146 3.99 -12.57 -17.98
CA GLU A 146 3.16 -13.57 -18.68
C GLU A 146 1.78 -13.72 -18.03
N ARG A 147 1.74 -13.61 -16.70
CA ARG A 147 0.53 -13.68 -15.89
C ARG A 147 -0.27 -12.36 -15.84
N ALA A 148 0.17 -11.35 -16.59
CA ALA A 148 -0.44 -10.01 -16.62
C ALA A 148 -0.61 -9.38 -15.22
N ILE A 149 0.35 -9.62 -14.31
CA ILE A 149 0.32 -9.09 -12.95
C ILE A 149 0.64 -7.60 -12.97
N VAL A 150 -0.23 -6.82 -12.32
CA VAL A 150 -0.19 -5.36 -12.28
C VAL A 150 -0.47 -4.83 -10.89
N LEU A 151 0.09 -3.67 -10.56
CA LEU A 151 -0.36 -2.88 -9.41
C LEU A 151 -1.52 -1.99 -9.86
N HIS A 152 -2.68 -2.13 -9.24
CA HIS A 152 -3.88 -1.39 -9.60
C HIS A 152 -4.78 -1.12 -8.39
N HIS A 153 -5.75 -0.22 -8.57
CA HIS A 153 -6.80 -0.03 -7.58
C HIS A 153 -8.05 -0.85 -7.89
N TYR A 154 -8.89 -1.03 -6.87
CA TYR A 154 -10.26 -1.50 -7.03
C TYR A 154 -11.15 -0.90 -5.95
N SER A 155 -12.36 -0.49 -6.32
CA SER A 155 -13.28 0.25 -5.43
C SER A 155 -13.72 -0.55 -4.21
N ALA A 156 -13.68 -1.89 -4.28
CA ALA A 156 -14.04 -2.76 -3.16
C ALA A 156 -12.93 -2.89 -2.10
N VAL A 157 -11.69 -2.44 -2.38
CA VAL A 157 -10.65 -2.39 -1.35
C VAL A 157 -10.93 -1.17 -0.46
N PRO A 158 -11.21 -1.36 0.84
CA PRO A 158 -11.53 -0.26 1.73
C PRO A 158 -10.31 0.64 1.94
N TYR A 159 -10.58 1.91 2.24
CA TYR A 159 -9.52 2.88 2.49
C TYR A 159 -8.93 2.74 3.89
N GLU A 160 -9.80 2.65 4.88
CA GLU A 160 -9.43 2.45 6.29
C GLU A 160 -9.29 0.96 6.60
N GLU A 161 -8.56 0.64 7.68
CA GLU A 161 -8.48 -0.72 8.20
C GLU A 161 -9.84 -1.28 8.59
N GLN A 162 -9.97 -2.60 8.48
CA GLN A 162 -11.21 -3.32 8.76
C GLN A 162 -10.98 -4.40 9.83
N ASP A 163 -12.09 -4.88 10.40
CA ASP A 163 -12.11 -6.05 11.30
C ASP A 163 -12.55 -7.33 10.58
N TYR A 164 -12.76 -7.25 9.26
CA TYR A 164 -13.15 -8.36 8.39
C TYR A 164 -12.21 -8.47 7.17
N TYR A 165 -12.18 -9.64 6.55
CA TYR A 165 -11.39 -9.87 5.33
C TYR A 165 -11.88 -9.02 4.16
N ILE A 166 -10.94 -8.37 3.48
CA ILE A 166 -11.24 -7.55 2.30
C ILE A 166 -11.29 -8.40 1.02
N SER A 167 -11.85 -7.86 -0.06
CA SER A 167 -11.92 -8.52 -1.37
C SER A 167 -10.55 -9.03 -1.84
N ASN A 168 -10.49 -10.19 -2.50
CA ASN A 168 -9.27 -10.69 -3.14
C ASN A 168 -9.17 -10.27 -4.62
N SER A 169 -7.95 -10.27 -5.15
CA SER A 169 -7.68 -10.14 -6.59
C SER A 169 -7.50 -11.52 -7.25
N GLN A 170 -7.00 -11.59 -8.49
CA GLN A 170 -6.55 -12.84 -9.12
C GLN A 170 -5.02 -12.98 -9.16
N GLY A 171 -4.31 -12.34 -8.23
CA GLY A 171 -2.85 -12.42 -8.08
C GLY A 171 -2.17 -11.05 -8.03
N CYS A 172 -2.84 -10.02 -8.56
CA CYS A 172 -2.37 -8.64 -8.56
C CYS A 172 -2.38 -8.02 -7.15
N PRO A 173 -1.37 -7.24 -6.75
CA PRO A 173 -1.51 -6.34 -5.60
C PRO A 173 -2.57 -5.28 -5.95
N MET A 174 -3.68 -5.35 -5.23
CA MET A 174 -4.87 -4.53 -5.48
C MET A 174 -5.15 -3.64 -4.27
N VAL A 175 -5.15 -2.33 -4.47
CA VAL A 175 -5.24 -1.34 -3.38
C VAL A 175 -6.49 -0.47 -3.46
N ASN A 176 -6.74 0.35 -2.45
CA ASN A 176 -7.80 1.37 -2.50
C ASN A 176 -7.46 2.49 -3.50
N GLU A 177 -8.47 3.08 -4.13
CA GLU A 177 -8.33 4.16 -5.11
C GLU A 177 -7.63 5.42 -4.57
N GLN A 178 -7.95 5.85 -3.34
CA GLN A 178 -7.32 7.03 -2.75
C GLN A 178 -5.85 6.77 -2.40
N PHE A 179 -5.53 5.58 -1.89
CA PHE A 179 -4.14 5.19 -1.66
C PHE A 179 -3.38 5.09 -2.98
N PHE A 180 -4.00 4.49 -4.01
CA PHE A 180 -3.43 4.40 -5.35
C PHE A 180 -3.09 5.78 -5.92
N LYS A 181 -3.98 6.76 -5.78
CA LYS A 181 -3.74 8.16 -6.23
C LYS A 181 -2.53 8.80 -5.54
N ARG A 182 -2.15 8.38 -4.33
CA ARG A 182 -0.94 8.88 -3.65
C ARG A 182 0.31 8.23 -4.21
N ILE A 183 0.34 6.89 -4.30
CA ILE A 183 1.50 6.17 -4.84
C ILE A 183 1.68 6.41 -6.35
N GLU A 184 0.60 6.65 -7.10
CA GLU A 184 0.62 7.03 -8.53
C GLU A 184 1.48 8.27 -8.75
N LYS A 185 1.31 9.31 -7.91
CA LYS A 185 2.12 10.54 -8.00
C LYS A 185 3.60 10.27 -7.78
N ILE A 186 3.92 9.34 -6.87
CA ILE A 186 5.30 8.96 -6.57
C ILE A 186 5.91 8.19 -7.75
N ILE A 187 5.18 7.21 -8.29
CA ILE A 187 5.63 6.40 -9.42
C ILE A 187 5.82 7.28 -10.66
N ASP A 188 4.84 8.13 -11.00
CA ASP A 188 4.87 8.94 -12.21
C ASP A 188 5.92 10.06 -12.17
N ALA A 189 6.23 10.59 -10.98
CA ALA A 189 7.29 11.58 -10.81
C ALA A 189 8.70 10.96 -10.83
N SER A 190 8.80 9.64 -10.70
CA SER A 190 10.09 8.95 -10.65
C SER A 190 10.72 8.80 -12.04
N LYS A 191 11.98 9.21 -12.16
CA LYS A 191 12.78 9.04 -13.41
C LYS A 191 13.34 7.63 -13.58
N THR A 192 13.42 6.88 -12.48
CA THR A 192 13.92 5.50 -12.42
C THR A 192 12.83 4.58 -11.87
N ASN A 193 12.96 3.28 -12.09
CA ASN A 193 11.91 2.34 -11.68
C ASN A 193 11.93 2.17 -10.15
N ILE A 194 10.75 2.26 -9.53
CA ILE A 194 10.59 1.93 -8.11
C ILE A 194 10.49 0.40 -8.00
N ILE A 195 11.19 -0.16 -7.00
CA ILE A 195 11.05 -1.57 -6.64
C ILE A 195 9.87 -1.72 -5.68
N LEU A 196 9.00 -2.69 -5.97
CA LEU A 196 7.98 -3.21 -5.08
C LEU A 196 8.42 -4.60 -4.62
N GLU A 197 8.62 -4.82 -3.33
CA GLU A 197 8.85 -6.15 -2.79
C GLU A 197 7.60 -6.67 -2.10
N ILE A 198 7.19 -7.90 -2.43
CA ILE A 198 6.11 -8.61 -1.74
C ILE A 198 6.72 -9.80 -1.00
N TYR A 199 6.63 -9.83 0.32
CA TYR A 199 7.21 -10.87 1.15
C TYR A 199 6.19 -11.45 2.13
N TYR A 200 6.51 -12.63 2.68
CA TYR A 200 5.73 -13.33 3.69
C TYR A 200 6.64 -13.75 4.85
#